data_AF-A0A0P9QGT4-F1
#
_entry.id   AF-A0A0P9QGT4-F1
#
_cell.length_a   1.000
_cell.length_b   1.000
_cell.length_c   1.000
_cell.angle_alpha   90.00
_cell.angle_beta   90.00
_cell.angle_gamma   90.00
#
_symmetry.space_group_name_H-M   'P 1'
#
loop_
_entity.id
_entity.type
_entity.pdbx_description
1 polymer ?
#
loop_
_entity_poly.entity_id
_entity_poly.type
_entity_poly.pdbx_seq_one_letter_code
_entity_poly.pdbx_strand_id
1 'polypeptide(L)'
;MREYYAKQDPEFVSVEQQIKEFSTFKTMGVKKAEIDAYLATPEGQSYYDALARSSPNASNETLYNRALGQLASGKTLPTAKIVDEPLVKIVVEGGDYPEYSPYFTARKELMKASESDKTLADFFGLPLESEGLTYGIYEIKPLSSTKVYVSEIAPTSELGGLVERSSEALQYLVPNRGDWDSAVKIGTIGN
;
A
#
# COMPACT_ATOMS: atom_id res chain seq x y z
N MET A 1 -13.05 -19.94 26.85
CA MET A 1 -13.55 -19.21 28.04
C MET A 1 -13.52 -17.69 27.85
N ARG A 2 -12.38 -17.05 27.50
CA ARG A 2 -12.33 -15.58 27.27
C ARG A 2 -13.23 -15.07 26.12
N GLU A 3 -13.24 -15.74 24.98
CA GLU A 3 -14.08 -15.34 23.84
C GLU A 3 -15.59 -15.51 24.07
N TYR A 4 -15.99 -16.41 24.98
CA TYR A 4 -17.40 -16.64 25.30
C TYR A 4 -18.03 -15.46 26.07
N TYR A 5 -17.24 -14.80 26.93
CA TYR A 5 -17.68 -13.59 27.65
C TYR A 5 -17.56 -12.33 26.80
N ALA A 6 -16.59 -12.28 25.88
CA ALA A 6 -16.38 -11.12 25.01
C ALA A 6 -17.54 -10.91 24.01
N LYS A 7 -18.17 -12.00 23.53
CA LYS A 7 -19.35 -11.94 22.63
C LYS A 7 -20.63 -11.38 23.27
N GLN A 8 -20.63 -11.10 24.58
CA GLN A 8 -21.77 -10.47 25.28
C GLN A 8 -21.66 -8.94 25.33
N ASP A 9 -20.54 -8.39 24.88
CA ASP A 9 -20.35 -6.95 24.71
C ASP A 9 -20.80 -6.55 23.28
N PRO A 10 -21.80 -5.67 23.13
CA PRO A 10 -22.27 -5.22 21.81
C PRO A 10 -21.20 -4.46 21.00
N GLU A 11 -20.11 -3.99 21.63
CA GLU A 11 -18.98 -3.35 20.94
C GLU A 11 -17.83 -4.32 20.63
N PHE A 12 -17.96 -5.62 20.95
CA PHE A 12 -16.91 -6.58 20.68
C PHE A 12 -16.75 -6.89 19.19
N VAL A 13 -15.56 -6.57 18.67
CA VAL A 13 -15.11 -6.96 17.33
C VAL A 13 -14.08 -8.07 17.48
N SER A 14 -14.28 -9.21 16.82
CA SER A 14 -13.34 -10.33 16.87
C SER A 14 -11.97 -9.94 16.28
N VAL A 15 -10.90 -10.61 16.71
CA VAL A 15 -9.54 -10.37 16.17
C VAL A 15 -9.50 -10.62 14.66
N GLU A 16 -10.19 -11.68 14.19
CA GLU A 16 -10.32 -11.97 12.76
C GLU A 16 -10.94 -10.80 11.98
N GLN A 17 -12.02 -10.21 12.51
CA GLN A 17 -12.65 -9.06 11.88
C GLN A 17 -11.75 -7.83 11.93
N GLN A 18 -11.02 -7.62 13.02
CA GLN A 18 -10.05 -6.53 13.13
C GLN A 18 -8.90 -6.65 12.13
N ILE A 19 -8.39 -7.86 11.87
CA ILE A 19 -7.38 -8.14 10.84
C ILE A 19 -7.98 -7.86 9.46
N LYS A 20 -9.18 -8.36 9.18
CA LYS A 20 -9.86 -8.17 7.89
C LYS A 20 -10.14 -6.70 7.56
N GLU A 21 -10.44 -5.89 8.58
CA GLU A 21 -10.65 -4.45 8.45
C GLU A 21 -9.35 -3.63 8.51
N PHE A 22 -8.18 -4.29 8.63
CA PHE A 22 -6.86 -3.68 8.82
C PHE A 22 -6.77 -2.74 10.04
N SER A 23 -7.69 -2.84 11.01
CA SER A 23 -7.78 -1.89 12.13
C SER A 23 -6.62 -2.00 13.12
N THR A 24 -5.93 -3.15 13.12
CA THR A 24 -4.75 -3.37 13.96
C THR A 24 -3.43 -3.08 13.24
N PHE A 25 -3.47 -2.91 11.92
CA PHE A 25 -2.29 -2.67 11.09
C PHE A 25 -1.87 -1.21 11.13
N LYS A 26 -0.57 -0.98 11.35
CA LYS A 26 0.02 0.35 11.43
C LYS A 26 1.32 0.41 10.66
N THR A 27 1.48 1.44 9.85
CA THR A 27 2.78 1.81 9.28
C THR A 27 3.50 2.75 10.25
N MET A 28 4.79 2.52 10.46
CA MET A 28 5.65 3.33 11.32
C MET A 28 6.40 4.40 10.52
N GLY A 29 5.77 4.92 9.47
CA GLY A 29 6.37 5.83 8.49
C GLY A 29 6.29 7.31 8.86
N VAL A 30 6.32 8.13 7.81
CA VAL A 30 6.30 9.60 7.87
C VAL A 30 5.16 10.12 8.74
N LYS A 31 5.45 11.11 9.59
CA LYS A 31 4.45 11.68 10.51
C LYS A 31 3.58 12.72 9.83
N LYS A 32 2.35 12.88 10.33
CA LYS A 32 1.38 13.85 9.83
C LYS A 32 1.96 15.25 9.63
N ALA A 33 2.75 15.77 10.58
CA ALA A 33 3.34 17.11 10.46
C ALA A 33 4.29 17.25 9.26
N GLU A 34 5.06 16.20 8.95
CA GLU A 34 5.95 16.17 7.79
C GLU A 34 5.16 16.02 6.49
N ILE A 35 4.08 15.23 6.50
CA ILE A 35 3.15 15.10 5.37
C ILE A 35 2.47 16.45 5.09
N ASP A 36 2.01 17.15 6.11
CA ASP A 36 1.39 18.47 5.97
C ASP A 36 2.37 19.48 5.34
N ALA A 37 3.62 19.47 5.79
CA ALA A 37 4.68 20.30 5.23
C ALA A 37 4.99 19.91 3.77
N TYR A 38 5.06 18.61 3.47
CA TYR A 38 5.28 18.10 2.11
C TYR A 38 4.15 18.51 1.16
N LEU A 39 2.89 18.37 1.58
CA LEU A 39 1.73 18.76 0.78
C LEU A 39 1.72 20.26 0.48
N ALA A 40 2.38 21.11 1.26
CA ALA A 40 2.55 22.53 0.95
C ALA A 40 3.63 22.83 -0.10
N THR A 41 4.46 21.84 -0.48
CA THR A 41 5.48 22.00 -1.54
C THR A 41 4.88 21.85 -2.94
N PRO A 42 5.54 22.33 -4.00
CA PRO A 42 5.08 22.10 -5.37
C PRO A 42 4.94 20.61 -5.74
N GLU A 43 5.82 19.76 -5.21
CA GLU A 43 5.79 18.32 -5.46
C GLU A 43 4.60 17.66 -4.74
N GLY A 44 4.36 18.02 -3.48
CA GLY A 44 3.20 17.53 -2.72
C GLY A 44 1.87 18.06 -3.24
N GLN A 45 1.80 19.30 -3.74
CA GLN A 45 0.62 19.80 -4.46
C GLN A 45 0.38 19.00 -5.73
N SER A 46 1.43 18.70 -6.51
CA SER A 46 1.30 17.83 -7.69
C SER A 46 0.83 16.41 -7.33
N TYR A 47 1.15 15.90 -6.14
CA TYR A 47 0.65 14.62 -5.64
C TYR A 47 -0.86 14.71 -5.36
N TYR A 48 -1.26 15.76 -4.63
CA TYR A 48 -2.64 16.00 -4.24
C TYR A 48 -3.56 16.27 -5.45
N ASP A 49 -3.08 17.03 -6.44
CA ASP A 49 -3.79 17.27 -7.69
C ASP A 49 -4.01 15.98 -8.49
N ALA A 50 -3.05 15.05 -8.47
CA ALA A 50 -3.23 13.74 -9.08
C ALA A 50 -4.31 12.92 -8.37
N LEU A 51 -4.34 12.93 -7.03
CA LEU A 51 -5.42 12.31 -6.26
C LEU A 51 -6.79 12.91 -6.60
N ALA A 52 -6.88 14.25 -6.68
CA ALA A 52 -8.12 14.94 -7.01
C ALA A 52 -8.63 14.55 -8.42
N ARG A 53 -7.74 14.45 -9.42
CA ARG A 53 -8.10 13.98 -10.77
C ARG A 53 -8.60 12.53 -10.77
N SER A 54 -8.06 11.68 -9.91
CA SER A 54 -8.50 10.28 -9.78
C SER A 54 -9.89 10.14 -9.17
N SER A 55 -10.38 11.15 -8.45
CA SER A 55 -11.67 11.12 -7.76
C SER A 55 -12.30 12.52 -7.72
N PRO A 56 -12.82 13.03 -8.86
CA PRO A 56 -13.30 14.41 -8.98
C PRO A 56 -14.43 14.78 -8.01
N ASN A 57 -15.16 13.78 -7.52
CA ASN A 57 -16.30 13.96 -6.61
C ASN A 57 -15.94 13.73 -5.13
N ALA A 58 -14.68 13.41 -4.81
CA ALA A 58 -14.26 13.22 -3.42
C ALA A 58 -14.16 14.55 -2.68
N SER A 59 -14.53 14.55 -1.39
CA SER A 59 -14.32 15.73 -0.54
C SER A 59 -12.83 15.98 -0.29
N ASN A 60 -12.47 17.22 0.03
CA ASN A 60 -11.10 17.56 0.44
C ASN A 60 -10.63 16.72 1.63
N GLU A 61 -11.50 16.43 2.58
CA GLU A 61 -11.18 15.55 3.71
C GLU A 61 -10.84 14.13 3.25
N THR A 62 -11.60 13.58 2.30
CA THR A 62 -11.34 12.24 1.75
C THR A 62 -10.01 12.20 1.00
N LEU A 63 -9.73 13.20 0.17
CA LEU A 63 -8.47 13.31 -0.56
C LEU A 63 -7.28 13.48 0.39
N TYR A 64 -7.44 14.30 1.42
CA TYR A 64 -6.45 14.50 2.47
C TYR A 64 -6.17 13.21 3.24
N ASN A 65 -7.19 12.48 3.67
CA ASN A 65 -7.00 11.20 4.38
C ASN A 65 -6.33 10.14 3.50
N ARG A 66 -6.62 10.12 2.19
CA ARG A 66 -5.90 9.27 1.23
C ARG A 66 -4.43 9.66 1.11
N ALA A 67 -4.14 10.95 0.96
CA ALA A 67 -2.77 11.44 0.90
C ALA A 67 -2.01 11.11 2.20
N LEU A 68 -2.64 11.32 3.36
CA LEU A 68 -2.09 10.97 4.66
C LEU A 68 -1.72 9.48 4.73
N GLY A 69 -2.66 8.58 4.43
CA GLY A 69 -2.43 7.14 4.49
C GLY A 69 -1.35 6.66 3.52
N GLN A 70 -1.38 7.14 2.28
CA GLN A 70 -0.43 6.74 1.25
C GLN A 70 0.98 7.31 1.49
N LEU A 71 1.11 8.52 2.04
CA LEU A 71 2.43 9.08 2.34
C LEU A 71 3.01 8.51 3.65
N ALA A 72 2.16 8.18 4.62
CA ALA A 72 2.57 7.55 5.87
C ALA A 72 3.00 6.08 5.72
N SER A 73 2.74 5.43 4.58
CA SER A 73 3.29 4.09 4.28
C SER A 73 4.77 4.15 3.91
N GLY A 74 5.33 5.34 3.62
CA GLY A 74 6.74 5.54 3.34
C GLY A 74 7.57 5.68 4.61
N LYS A 75 8.79 5.13 4.62
CA LYS A 75 9.80 5.42 5.65
C LYS A 75 10.28 6.86 5.58
N THR A 76 10.27 7.43 4.37
CA THR A 76 10.55 8.83 4.07
C THR A 76 9.47 9.36 3.12
N LEU A 77 9.38 10.69 3.01
CA LEU A 77 8.57 11.32 1.96
C LEU A 77 9.05 10.84 0.58
N PRO A 78 8.13 10.54 -0.35
CA PRO A 78 8.51 10.01 -1.64
C PRO A 78 9.05 11.09 -2.56
N THR A 79 9.84 10.67 -3.55
CA THR A 79 10.29 11.54 -4.65
C THR A 79 9.54 11.18 -5.92
N ALA A 80 9.13 12.20 -6.67
CA ALA A 80 8.50 12.03 -7.96
C ALA A 80 9.48 11.44 -8.99
N LYS A 81 9.02 10.43 -9.71
CA LYS A 81 9.72 9.83 -10.84
C LYS A 81 8.77 9.77 -12.04
N ILE A 82 9.26 10.14 -13.21
CA ILE A 82 8.55 9.86 -14.47
C ILE A 82 8.88 8.42 -14.88
N VAL A 83 7.84 7.65 -15.18
CA VAL A 83 7.93 6.25 -15.59
C VAL A 83 7.14 6.03 -16.87
N ASP A 84 7.72 5.24 -17.76
CA ASP A 84 7.14 4.67 -18.98
C ASP A 84 7.15 3.13 -18.95
N GLU A 85 7.69 2.55 -17.89
CA GLU A 85 7.77 1.11 -17.65
C GLU A 85 6.55 0.59 -16.87
N PRO A 86 6.14 -0.68 -17.09
CA PRO A 86 5.10 -1.31 -16.29
C PRO A 86 5.46 -1.45 -14.81
N LEU A 87 4.44 -1.36 -13.96
CA LEU A 87 4.54 -1.62 -12.53
C LEU A 87 3.76 -2.88 -12.15
N VAL A 88 4.14 -3.51 -11.06
CA VAL A 88 3.52 -4.74 -10.57
C VAL A 88 3.04 -4.62 -9.14
N LYS A 89 2.02 -5.40 -8.80
CA LYS A 89 1.51 -5.59 -7.45
C LYS A 89 1.29 -7.07 -7.21
N ILE A 90 1.68 -7.54 -6.03
CA ILE A 90 1.31 -8.86 -5.54
C ILE A 90 0.00 -8.77 -4.74
N VAL A 91 -0.88 -9.75 -4.94
CA VAL A 91 -2.13 -9.91 -4.20
C VAL A 91 -2.21 -11.38 -3.79
N VAL A 92 -2.49 -11.64 -2.52
CA VAL A 92 -2.66 -13.02 -2.02
C VAL A 92 -3.70 -13.77 -2.86
N GLU A 93 -3.48 -15.04 -3.15
CA GLU A 93 -4.47 -15.82 -3.92
C GLU A 93 -5.82 -15.86 -3.20
N GLY A 94 -6.89 -15.60 -3.96
CA GLY A 94 -8.24 -15.42 -3.43
C GLY A 94 -8.56 -14.02 -2.92
N GLY A 95 -7.56 -13.12 -2.85
CA GLY A 95 -7.74 -11.71 -2.49
C GLY A 95 -8.35 -10.85 -3.61
N ASP A 96 -8.71 -9.62 -3.26
CA ASP A 96 -9.40 -8.70 -4.15
C ASP A 96 -8.55 -8.23 -5.33
N TYR A 97 -9.19 -8.12 -6.49
CA TYR A 97 -8.59 -7.56 -7.69
C TYR A 97 -8.14 -6.10 -7.44
N PRO A 98 -6.90 -5.71 -7.80
CA PRO A 98 -6.33 -4.42 -7.37
C PRO A 98 -6.74 -3.25 -8.28
N GLU A 99 -8.04 -3.06 -8.49
CA GLU A 99 -8.59 -2.07 -9.42
C GLU A 99 -8.14 -0.64 -9.09
N TYR A 100 -8.32 -0.24 -7.83
CA TYR A 100 -8.06 1.12 -7.35
C TYR A 100 -6.86 1.22 -6.40
N SER A 101 -6.03 0.18 -6.31
CA SER A 101 -4.89 0.21 -5.39
C SER A 101 -3.91 1.32 -5.78
N PRO A 102 -3.37 2.11 -4.84
CA PRO A 102 -2.31 3.07 -5.13
C PRO A 102 -0.91 2.46 -4.98
N TYR A 103 -0.78 1.25 -4.43
CA TYR A 103 0.50 0.66 -4.03
C TYR A 103 0.98 -0.36 -5.06
N PHE A 104 2.08 -0.02 -5.73
CA PHE A 104 2.78 -0.89 -6.68
C PHE A 104 4.27 -0.93 -6.38
N THR A 105 4.99 -1.77 -7.11
CA THR A 105 6.45 -1.76 -7.16
C THR A 105 6.94 -2.01 -8.59
N ALA A 106 8.24 -1.86 -8.83
CA ALA A 106 8.85 -2.23 -10.10
C ALA A 106 9.11 -3.74 -10.15
N ARG A 107 9.08 -4.35 -11.35
CA ARG A 107 9.40 -5.78 -11.52
C ARG A 107 10.74 -6.18 -10.91
N LYS A 108 11.75 -5.31 -11.01
CA LYS A 108 13.07 -5.51 -10.39
C LYS A 108 13.02 -5.66 -8.87
N GLU A 109 12.12 -4.93 -8.19
CA GLU A 109 11.96 -5.04 -6.74
C GLU A 109 11.21 -6.30 -6.34
N LEU A 110 10.26 -6.76 -7.16
CA LEU A 110 9.67 -8.08 -6.96
C LEU A 110 10.70 -9.20 -7.13
N MET A 111 11.62 -9.10 -8.09
CA MET A 111 12.70 -10.07 -8.25
C MET A 111 13.64 -10.07 -7.04
N LYS A 112 14.06 -8.90 -6.53
CA LYS A 112 14.86 -8.82 -5.30
C LYS A 112 14.16 -9.46 -4.11
N ALA A 113 12.86 -9.24 -3.96
CA ALA A 113 12.08 -9.88 -2.89
C ALA A 113 12.13 -11.41 -3.01
N SER A 114 11.96 -11.94 -4.23
CA SER A 114 11.98 -13.38 -4.50
C SER A 114 13.34 -14.05 -4.33
N GLU A 115 14.42 -13.27 -4.41
CA GLU A 115 15.80 -13.74 -4.24
C GLU A 115 16.31 -13.50 -2.80
N SER A 116 15.51 -12.85 -1.95
CA SER A 116 15.86 -12.59 -0.56
C SER A 116 15.66 -13.81 0.33
N ASP A 117 16.20 -13.76 1.55
CA ASP A 117 15.97 -14.75 2.60
C ASP A 117 14.68 -14.47 3.41
N LYS A 118 13.88 -13.49 2.99
CA LYS A 118 12.63 -13.09 3.63
C LYS A 118 11.42 -13.58 2.87
N THR A 119 10.30 -13.69 3.60
CA THR A 119 8.99 -13.81 2.97
C THR A 119 8.66 -12.56 2.18
N LEU A 120 7.82 -12.67 1.15
CA LEU A 120 7.29 -11.52 0.42
C LEU A 120 6.50 -10.59 1.35
N ALA A 121 5.79 -11.14 2.33
CA ALA A 121 5.09 -10.35 3.33
C ALA A 121 6.04 -9.48 4.15
N ASP A 122 7.16 -10.02 4.63
CA ASP A 122 8.17 -9.29 5.40
C ASP A 122 8.94 -8.28 4.55
N PHE A 123 9.26 -8.65 3.31
CA PHE A 123 10.00 -7.78 2.38
C PHE A 123 9.17 -6.54 2.00
N PHE A 124 7.88 -6.71 1.74
CA PHE A 124 6.96 -5.63 1.36
C PHE A 124 6.18 -5.01 2.52
N GLY A 125 6.35 -5.48 3.77
CA GLY A 125 5.60 -4.96 4.92
C GLY A 125 4.08 -5.15 4.78
N LEU A 126 3.65 -6.30 4.24
CA LEU A 126 2.23 -6.55 4.01
C LEU A 126 1.48 -6.73 5.34
N PRO A 127 0.21 -6.34 5.45
CA PRO A 127 -0.65 -6.74 6.57
C PRO A 127 -0.96 -8.24 6.56
N LEU A 128 -1.35 -8.80 7.71
CA LEU A 128 -1.70 -10.22 7.87
C LEU A 128 -2.80 -10.68 6.91
N GLU A 129 -3.85 -9.87 6.69
CA GLU A 129 -4.91 -10.20 5.74
C GLU A 129 -4.40 -10.33 4.28
N SER A 130 -3.23 -9.73 3.98
CA SER A 130 -2.58 -9.83 2.68
C SER A 130 -1.43 -10.84 2.66
N GLU A 131 -1.21 -11.61 3.72
CA GLU A 131 -0.19 -12.66 3.78
C GLU A 131 -0.73 -13.99 3.23
N GLY A 132 0.08 -14.72 2.48
CA GLY A 132 -0.27 -16.07 2.06
C GLY A 132 0.90 -16.83 1.42
N LEU A 133 0.67 -18.11 1.14
CA LEU A 133 1.69 -18.99 0.53
C LEU A 133 1.95 -18.68 -0.95
N THR A 134 0.94 -18.14 -1.64
CA THR A 134 1.00 -17.84 -3.06
C THR A 134 0.33 -16.49 -3.32
N TYR A 135 0.92 -15.72 -4.23
CA TYR A 135 0.43 -14.44 -4.68
C TYR A 135 0.19 -14.44 -6.18
N GLY A 136 -0.87 -13.80 -6.64
CA GLY A 136 -1.01 -13.36 -8.02
C GLY A 136 -0.20 -12.10 -8.28
N ILE A 137 0.52 -12.07 -9.40
CA ILE A 137 1.23 -10.89 -9.88
C ILE A 137 0.34 -10.16 -10.88
N TYR A 138 -0.01 -8.91 -10.57
CA TYR A 138 -0.78 -8.03 -11.42
C TYR A 138 0.11 -6.93 -11.98
N GLU A 139 0.06 -6.71 -13.29
CA GLU A 139 0.78 -5.65 -13.98
C GLU A 139 -0.17 -4.52 -14.38
N ILE A 140 0.31 -3.29 -14.28
CA ILE A 140 -0.27 -2.10 -14.92
C ILE A 140 0.78 -1.45 -15.83
N LYS A 141 0.34 -0.89 -16.95
CA LYS A 141 1.15 -0.15 -17.92
C LYS A 141 0.68 1.29 -18.01
N PRO A 142 1.62 2.24 -18.03
CA PRO A 142 1.25 3.64 -18.14
C PRO A 142 0.68 3.92 -19.53
N LEU A 143 -0.42 4.68 -19.63
CA LEU A 143 -1.03 5.04 -20.93
C LEU A 143 -0.15 6.01 -21.72
N SER A 144 0.68 6.77 -20.99
CA SER A 144 1.76 7.63 -21.47
C SER A 144 2.74 7.82 -20.32
N SER A 145 3.95 8.32 -20.58
CA SER A 145 4.93 8.61 -19.51
C SER A 145 4.27 9.41 -18.39
N THR A 146 4.21 8.83 -17.19
CA THR A 146 3.41 9.35 -16.08
C THR A 146 4.24 9.46 -14.80
N LYS A 147 3.74 10.25 -13.85
CA LYS A 147 4.43 10.52 -12.59
C LYS A 147 3.98 9.53 -11.53
N VAL A 148 4.96 8.92 -10.86
CA VAL A 148 4.79 8.09 -9.67
C VAL A 148 5.63 8.66 -8.54
N TYR A 149 5.34 8.26 -7.31
CA TYR A 149 6.04 8.75 -6.13
C TYR A 149 6.67 7.58 -5.39
N VAL A 150 7.99 7.59 -5.30
CA VAL A 150 8.78 6.42 -4.87
C VAL A 150 9.39 6.67 -3.50
N SER A 151 9.22 5.72 -2.59
CA SER A 151 9.87 5.70 -1.27
C SER A 151 10.14 4.26 -0.82
N GLU A 152 11.03 4.09 0.15
CA GLU A 152 11.14 2.83 0.88
C GLU A 152 9.87 2.63 1.73
N ILE A 153 9.36 1.40 1.80
CA ILE A 153 8.23 1.06 2.65
C ILE A 153 8.62 1.21 4.12
N ALA A 154 7.75 1.83 4.91
CA ALA A 154 7.96 1.93 6.34
C ALA A 154 7.88 0.56 7.02
N PRO A 155 8.57 0.36 8.15
CA PRO A 155 8.28 -0.77 9.02
C PRO A 155 6.81 -0.79 9.43
N THR A 156 6.25 -1.98 9.63
CA THR A 156 4.84 -2.15 9.98
C THR A 156 4.68 -2.94 11.27
N SER A 157 3.61 -2.67 12.00
CA SER A 157 3.25 -3.34 13.23
C SER A 157 1.77 -3.68 13.22
N GLU A 158 1.41 -4.89 13.62
CA GLU A 158 0.03 -5.37 13.66
C GLU A 158 -0.24 -6.10 14.98
N LEU A 159 -1.53 -6.22 15.35
CA LEU A 159 -1.97 -6.85 16.61
C LEU A 159 -1.26 -6.28 17.86
N GLY A 160 -0.97 -4.98 17.86
CA GLY A 160 -0.29 -4.32 18.99
C GLY A 160 1.20 -4.64 19.12
N GLY A 161 1.88 -5.00 18.03
CA GLY A 161 3.31 -5.32 18.02
C GLY A 161 3.63 -6.81 18.10
N LEU A 162 2.62 -7.68 17.99
CA LEU A 162 2.85 -9.13 17.92
C LEU A 162 3.39 -9.57 16.55
N VAL A 163 3.10 -8.79 15.52
CA VAL A 163 3.66 -8.98 14.18
C VAL A 163 4.34 -7.68 13.78
N GLU A 164 5.64 -7.74 13.58
CA GLU A 164 6.46 -6.61 13.16
C GLU A 164 7.23 -6.97 11.90
N ARG A 165 7.20 -6.08 10.90
CA ARG A 165 7.92 -6.26 9.64
C ARG A 165 8.80 -5.05 9.41
N SER A 166 10.07 -5.29 9.08
CA SER A 166 11.05 -4.22 8.84
C SER A 166 10.83 -3.53 7.49
N SER A 167 10.36 -4.28 6.49
CA SER A 167 10.23 -3.86 5.09
C SER A 167 11.58 -3.46 4.45
N GLU A 168 11.81 -3.86 3.21
CA GLU A 168 13.02 -3.47 2.45
C GLU A 168 12.70 -3.04 1.02
N ALA A 169 11.43 -3.19 0.62
CA ALA A 169 10.99 -2.84 -0.72
C ALA A 169 10.86 -1.33 -0.94
N LEU A 170 11.01 -0.94 -2.20
CA LEU A 170 10.51 0.34 -2.68
C LEU A 170 9.04 0.20 -3.08
N GLN A 171 8.21 1.13 -2.59
CA GLN A 171 6.87 1.35 -3.11
C GLN A 171 6.86 2.44 -4.17
N TYR A 172 5.92 2.28 -5.09
CA TYR A 172 5.60 3.21 -6.16
C TYR A 172 4.14 3.58 -5.95
N LEU A 173 3.92 4.78 -5.40
CA LEU A 173 2.59 5.33 -5.20
C LEU A 173 2.07 5.86 -6.54
N VAL A 174 0.89 5.37 -6.90
CA VAL A 174 0.13 5.74 -8.10
C VAL A 174 -1.12 6.50 -7.66
N PRO A 175 -1.04 7.83 -7.45
CA PRO A 175 -2.16 8.62 -6.94
C PRO A 175 -3.32 8.73 -7.94
N ASN A 176 -3.08 8.50 -9.23
CA ASN A 176 -4.11 8.50 -10.26
C ASN A 176 -4.06 7.22 -11.11
N ARG A 177 -4.95 6.27 -10.82
CA ARG A 177 -5.10 5.04 -11.61
C ARG A 177 -5.60 5.31 -13.04
N GLY A 178 -6.25 6.44 -13.30
CA GLY A 178 -6.69 6.82 -14.65
C GLY A 178 -5.55 7.06 -15.65
N ASP A 179 -4.30 7.22 -15.18
CA ASP A 179 -3.14 7.40 -16.05
C ASP A 179 -2.53 6.06 -16.53
N TRP A 180 -3.14 4.92 -16.17
CA TRP A 180 -2.66 3.58 -16.52
C TRP A 180 -3.79 2.67 -16.99
N ASP A 181 -3.44 1.58 -17.65
CA ASP A 181 -4.40 0.52 -18.01
C ASP A 181 -4.97 -0.21 -16.78
N SER A 182 -5.97 -1.06 -17.04
CA SER A 182 -6.50 -1.99 -16.05
C SER A 182 -5.44 -3.03 -15.68
N ALA A 183 -5.41 -3.44 -14.41
CA ALA A 183 -4.45 -4.42 -13.94
C ALA A 183 -4.67 -5.79 -14.60
N VAL A 184 -3.62 -6.44 -15.08
CA VAL A 184 -3.69 -7.76 -15.71
C VAL A 184 -2.90 -8.76 -14.88
N LYS A 185 -3.49 -9.91 -14.51
CA LYS A 185 -2.76 -11.00 -13.85
C LYS A 185 -1.80 -11.61 -14.87
N ILE A 186 -0.50 -11.52 -14.60
CA ILE A 186 0.57 -11.99 -15.50
C ILE A 186 1.26 -13.26 -15.01
N GLY A 187 0.95 -13.71 -13.79
CA GLY A 187 1.52 -14.92 -13.20
C GLY A 187 1.22 -15.05 -11.71
N THR A 188 1.94 -15.96 -11.08
CA THR A 188 1.93 -16.17 -9.63
C THR A 188 3.35 -16.29 -9.10
N ILE A 189 3.51 -16.10 -7.80
CA ILE A 189 4.76 -16.25 -7.08
C ILE A 189 4.49 -16.87 -5.71
N GLY A 190 5.35 -17.80 -5.28
CA GLY A 190 5.32 -18.37 -3.94
C GLY A 190 6.01 -17.45 -2.93
N ASN A 191 5.57 -17.53 -1.68
CA ASN A 191 6.24 -16.89 -0.56
C ASN A 191 7.56 -17.57 -0.18
#